data_AF-C8XES8-F1
#
_entry.id   AF-C8XES8-F1
#
_cell.length_a   1.000
_cell.length_b   1.000
_cell.length_c   1.000
_cell.angle_alpha   90.00
_cell.angle_beta   90.00
_cell.angle_gamma   90.00
#
_symmetry.space_group_name_H-M   'P 1'
#
loop_
_entity.id
_entity.type
_entity.pdbx_description
1 polymer ?
#
loop_
_entity_poly.entity_id
_entity_poly.type
_entity_poly.pdbx_seq_one_letter_code
_entity_poly.pdbx_strand_id
1 'polypeptide(L)'
;MDAALVNSTLVRPGQRDWSLRAIAAEHGTPEYSLRALLAQRDRTIVKSWAVCLLTFSPVTPRLTMPMDWFDRMFFEPEGVAAFFRTMSGGRLLVEWQVFGPLPLMTFQQKQQSAKAGTEDADYTRLAKAQGVPLDQFDHVMWMPDDGVSTAGTAAGQNNRFVGAQDVAPQLACHEMTHTFGVCSHADRYTLDDYADPFCMMGRPGVARTWESPTLAWPGRFQHGMVGPGLIAPYLFVAGWLDYGRNVTHFQVADLADAVGLSYPLSCNAGAPPIGDGRRIAITVGELPRRPMDNAQIWVEYRRPEGFDRGIAAPPGGAADLPASGGLVVHRVGFGSARCQNALRAAVTSWHPAVVGQTIPLPGYGQTLQVTSVDDARREVMVTVR
;
A
#
# COMPACT_ATOMS: atom_id res chain seq x y z
N MET A 1 18.49 9.44 38.91
CA MET A 1 17.92 8.55 39.94
C MET A 1 16.51 9.03 40.19
N ASP A 2 15.62 8.86 39.21
CA ASP A 2 14.87 7.63 38.89
C ASP A 2 13.97 7.16 40.03
N ALA A 3 12.75 7.68 40.01
CA ALA A 3 11.57 7.03 40.54
C ALA A 3 10.37 7.51 39.69
N ALA A 4 10.18 6.89 38.53
CA ALA A 4 8.96 7.04 37.76
C ALA A 4 7.82 6.35 38.52
N LEU A 5 6.83 7.14 38.92
CA LEU A 5 5.56 6.69 39.46
C LEU A 5 4.80 5.91 38.38
N VAL A 6 4.78 4.58 38.51
CA VAL A 6 3.87 3.68 37.81
C VAL A 6 2.51 3.81 38.50
N ASN A 7 1.52 4.40 37.82
CA ASN A 7 0.14 4.38 38.30
C ASN A 7 -0.57 3.13 37.75
N SER A 8 -0.67 2.12 38.61
CA SER A 8 -1.06 0.74 38.32
C SER A 8 -2.56 0.46 38.52
N THR A 9 -3.47 1.37 38.11
CA THR A 9 -4.91 1.22 38.43
C THR A 9 -5.86 1.04 37.25
N LEU A 10 -5.39 0.60 36.08
CA LEU A 10 -6.26 0.27 34.93
C LEU A 10 -6.05 -1.12 34.31
N VAL A 11 -5.42 -2.06 35.03
CA VAL A 11 -5.36 -3.46 34.59
C VAL A 11 -6.30 -4.30 35.45
N ARG A 12 -7.39 -4.80 34.86
CA ARG A 12 -8.27 -5.79 35.52
C ARG A 12 -7.55 -7.14 35.57
N PRO A 13 -7.69 -7.93 36.65
CA PRO A 13 -7.14 -9.28 36.70
C PRO A 13 -7.84 -10.17 35.66
N GLY A 14 -7.10 -10.68 34.67
CA GLY A 14 -7.57 -11.70 33.74
C GLY A 14 -7.48 -11.39 32.24
N GLN A 15 -7.08 -10.18 31.83
CA GLN A 15 -6.73 -9.92 30.43
C GLN A 15 -5.22 -9.97 30.25
N ARG A 16 -4.75 -10.88 29.39
CA ARG A 16 -3.37 -10.93 28.95
C ARG A 16 -3.06 -9.62 28.24
N ASP A 17 -2.04 -8.89 28.70
CA ASP A 17 -1.44 -7.81 27.94
C ASP A 17 -0.81 -8.41 26.68
N TRP A 18 -1.47 -8.27 25.54
CA TRP A 18 -0.93 -8.75 24.26
C TRP A 18 0.10 -7.74 23.74
N SER A 19 1.21 -7.59 24.46
CA SER A 19 2.41 -7.01 23.89
C SER A 19 2.87 -7.86 22.70
N LEU A 20 3.62 -7.28 21.75
CA LEU A 20 4.30 -8.02 20.67
C LEU A 20 5.04 -9.28 21.17
N ARG A 21 5.44 -9.32 22.46
CA ARG A 21 6.04 -10.49 23.11
C ARG A 21 5.05 -11.61 23.41
N ALA A 22 3.80 -11.31 23.76
CA ALA A 22 2.76 -12.31 24.03
C ALA A 22 2.31 -13.01 22.73
N ILE A 23 2.19 -12.24 21.64
CA ILE A 23 1.83 -12.77 20.31
C ILE A 23 2.98 -13.65 19.76
N ALA A 24 4.24 -13.21 19.91
CA ALA A 24 5.42 -14.00 19.53
C ALA A 24 5.58 -15.30 20.34
N ALA A 25 5.06 -15.35 21.57
CA ALA A 25 5.08 -16.54 22.41
C ALA A 25 4.00 -17.56 22.01
N GLU A 26 2.89 -17.13 21.42
CA GLU A 26 1.75 -18.00 21.07
C GLU A 26 1.81 -18.54 19.64
N HIS A 27 2.31 -17.75 18.68
CA HIS A 27 2.34 -18.12 17.26
C HIS A 27 3.75 -18.45 16.74
N GLY A 28 4.74 -18.47 17.63
CA GLY A 28 6.15 -18.55 17.28
C GLY A 28 6.68 -17.23 16.71
N THR A 29 8.00 -17.06 16.75
CA THR A 29 8.67 -15.94 16.09
C THR A 29 8.55 -16.12 14.57
N PRO A 30 7.93 -15.20 13.81
CA PRO A 30 8.09 -15.23 12.36
C PRO A 30 9.59 -15.07 12.01
N GLU A 31 10.03 -15.51 10.83
CA GLU A 31 11.44 -15.57 10.36
C GLU A 31 12.16 -14.20 10.22
N TYR A 32 11.95 -13.31 11.19
CA TYR A 32 12.49 -11.97 11.32
C TYR A 32 13.36 -11.91 12.57
N SER A 33 14.45 -12.68 12.57
CA SER A 33 15.35 -12.70 13.73
C SER A 33 15.71 -11.27 14.17
N LEU A 34 15.71 -11.03 15.49
CA LEU A 34 16.13 -9.76 16.08
C LEU A 34 17.51 -9.33 15.55
N ARG A 35 18.37 -10.29 15.21
CA ARG A 35 19.68 -10.07 14.58
C ARG A 35 19.58 -9.45 13.17
N ALA A 36 18.62 -9.89 12.34
CA ALA A 36 18.37 -9.30 11.03
C ALA A 36 17.76 -7.89 11.13
N LEU A 37 16.89 -7.67 12.13
CA LEU A 37 16.32 -6.35 12.44
C LEU A 37 17.38 -5.36 12.92
N LEU A 38 18.33 -5.81 13.75
CA LEU A 38 19.43 -4.98 14.25
C LEU A 38 20.48 -4.65 13.16
N ALA A 39 20.69 -5.52 12.18
CA ALA A 39 21.59 -5.26 11.05
C ALA A 39 21.08 -4.21 10.06
N GLN A 40 19.78 -3.89 10.10
CA GLN A 40 19.11 -2.93 9.20
C GLN A 40 18.74 -1.60 9.89
N ARG A 41 18.99 -1.50 11.20
CA ARG A 41 18.52 -0.40 12.07
C ARG A 41 18.91 1.01 11.61
N ASP A 42 20.06 1.18 10.96
CA ASP A 42 20.49 2.51 10.47
C ASP A 42 19.75 2.96 9.19
N ARG A 43 18.86 2.11 8.63
CA ARG A 43 18.17 2.36 7.36
C ARG A 43 16.68 1.99 7.35
N THR A 44 16.16 1.49 8.47
CA THR A 44 14.75 1.17 8.66
C THR A 44 14.12 2.19 9.59
N ILE A 45 13.06 2.84 9.14
CA ILE A 45 12.26 3.77 9.95
C ILE A 45 11.07 3.05 10.55
N VAL A 46 10.66 3.48 11.74
CA VAL A 46 9.42 3.05 12.39
C VAL A 46 8.43 4.20 12.26
N LYS A 47 7.19 3.88 11.88
CA LYS A 47 6.06 4.83 11.88
C LYS A 47 4.92 4.29 12.73
N SER A 48 4.49 5.09 13.70
CA SER A 48 3.44 4.73 14.63
C SER A 48 2.08 5.33 14.23
N TRP A 49 1.04 4.52 14.37
CA TRP A 49 -0.34 4.87 14.00
C TRP A 49 -1.30 4.72 15.17
N ALA A 50 -2.03 5.77 15.50
CA ALA A 50 -3.23 5.66 16.33
C ALA A 50 -4.41 5.26 15.44
N VAL A 51 -5.05 4.12 15.72
CA VAL A 51 -6.24 3.66 15.01
C VAL A 51 -7.46 3.94 15.89
N CYS A 52 -8.22 4.97 15.60
CA CYS A 52 -9.28 5.45 16.47
C CYS A 52 -10.66 5.08 15.91
N LEU A 53 -11.32 4.11 16.55
CA LEU A 53 -12.69 3.73 16.26
C LEU A 53 -13.66 4.75 16.88
N LEU A 54 -14.42 5.43 16.03
CA LEU A 54 -15.31 6.52 16.43
C LEU A 54 -16.76 6.06 16.40
N THR A 55 -17.49 6.29 17.48
CA THR A 55 -18.93 6.06 17.55
C THR A 55 -19.66 7.38 17.72
N PHE A 56 -20.92 7.42 17.31
CA PHE A 56 -21.71 8.65 17.31
C PHE A 56 -22.92 8.50 18.21
N SER A 57 -22.94 9.20 19.35
CA SER A 57 -24.09 9.13 20.26
C SER A 57 -25.31 9.84 19.64
N PRO A 58 -26.55 9.30 19.79
CA PRO A 58 -26.94 8.08 20.50
C PRO A 58 -27.00 6.82 19.60
N VAL A 59 -26.33 6.82 18.44
CA VAL A 59 -26.34 5.71 17.49
C VAL A 59 -25.60 4.51 18.08
N THR A 60 -26.25 3.35 18.10
CA THR A 60 -25.62 2.07 18.46
C THR A 60 -24.45 1.79 17.51
N PRO A 61 -23.28 1.36 18.02
CA PRO A 61 -22.20 0.86 17.19
C PRO A 61 -22.73 -0.19 16.20
N ARG A 62 -22.35 -0.06 14.94
CA ARG A 62 -22.77 -0.94 13.83
C ARG A 62 -21.64 -1.86 13.40
N LEU A 63 -20.42 -1.59 13.85
CA LEU A 63 -19.28 -2.46 13.67
C LEU A 63 -19.57 -3.86 14.24
N THR A 64 -19.39 -4.88 13.41
CA THR A 64 -19.64 -6.29 13.76
C THR A 64 -18.36 -7.03 14.13
N MET A 65 -17.19 -6.49 13.77
CA MET A 65 -15.89 -7.09 14.06
C MET A 65 -15.45 -6.73 15.49
N PRO A 66 -14.92 -7.70 16.26
CA PRO A 66 -14.39 -7.43 17.59
C PRO A 66 -13.06 -6.65 17.50
N MET A 67 -12.66 -6.00 18.59
CA MET A 67 -11.46 -5.14 18.60
C MET A 67 -10.18 -5.90 18.23
N ASP A 68 -10.06 -7.16 18.64
CA ASP A 68 -8.91 -8.03 18.31
C ASP A 68 -8.81 -8.33 16.81
N TRP A 69 -9.91 -8.26 16.06
CA TRP A 69 -9.85 -8.35 14.60
C TRP A 69 -9.04 -7.21 14.00
N PHE A 70 -9.11 -5.99 14.54
CA PHE A 70 -8.31 -4.87 14.06
C PHE A 70 -6.82 -5.11 14.32
N ASP A 71 -6.46 -5.61 15.50
CA ASP A 71 -5.07 -5.97 15.77
C ASP A 71 -4.57 -7.05 14.81
N ARG A 72 -5.39 -8.06 14.50
CA ARG A 72 -5.07 -9.08 13.50
C ARG A 72 -4.92 -8.50 12.11
N MET A 73 -5.81 -7.59 11.69
CA MET A 73 -5.74 -6.88 10.40
C MET A 73 -4.39 -6.21 10.17
N PHE A 74 -3.78 -5.67 11.24
CA PHE A 74 -2.45 -5.07 11.16
C PHE A 74 -1.32 -6.10 11.31
N PHE A 75 -1.46 -7.08 12.21
CA PHE A 75 -0.40 -8.00 12.61
C PHE A 75 -0.15 -9.17 11.65
N GLU A 76 -1.21 -9.74 11.09
CA GLU A 76 -1.15 -11.01 10.36
C GLU A 76 -0.18 -10.92 9.15
N PRO A 77 0.38 -12.06 8.66
CA PRO A 77 1.36 -12.05 7.56
C PRO A 77 0.89 -11.41 6.26
N GLU A 78 -0.43 -11.29 6.09
CA GLU A 78 -1.12 -10.71 4.93
C GLU A 78 -1.76 -9.35 5.29
N GLY A 79 -1.54 -8.90 6.51
CA GLY A 79 -2.07 -7.67 7.08
C GLY A 79 -1.23 -6.43 6.75
N VAL A 80 -1.63 -5.31 7.34
CA VAL A 80 -1.13 -3.97 7.02
C VAL A 80 0.38 -3.83 7.29
N ALA A 81 0.88 -4.30 8.43
CA ALA A 81 2.29 -4.14 8.78
C ALA A 81 3.19 -4.97 7.83
N ALA A 82 2.76 -6.18 7.49
CA ALA A 82 3.47 -7.03 6.54
C ALA A 82 3.50 -6.42 5.13
N PHE A 83 2.40 -5.79 4.70
CA PHE A 83 2.34 -5.05 3.44
C PHE A 83 3.39 -3.95 3.38
N PHE A 84 3.41 -3.03 4.34
CA PHE A 84 4.35 -1.91 4.34
C PHE A 84 5.80 -2.36 4.44
N ARG A 85 6.08 -3.41 5.21
CA ARG A 85 7.43 -3.99 5.28
C ARG A 85 7.87 -4.57 3.93
N THR A 86 6.97 -5.31 3.27
CA THR A 86 7.26 -5.96 1.99
C THR A 86 7.42 -4.93 0.88
N MET A 87 6.48 -3.99 0.76
CA MET A 87 6.51 -2.94 -0.26
C MET A 87 7.71 -2.02 -0.09
N SER A 88 8.12 -1.71 1.15
CA SER A 88 9.29 -0.87 1.41
C SER A 88 10.64 -1.60 1.32
N GLY A 89 10.65 -2.91 1.06
CA GLY A 89 11.87 -3.73 1.09
C GLY A 89 12.56 -3.73 2.46
N GLY A 90 11.78 -3.67 3.54
CA GLY A 90 12.26 -3.61 4.92
C GLY A 90 12.65 -2.23 5.43
N ARG A 91 12.47 -1.16 4.64
CA ARG A 91 12.78 0.22 5.05
C ARG A 91 11.77 0.80 6.04
N LEU A 92 10.56 0.26 6.10
CA LEU A 92 9.48 0.73 6.96
C LEU A 92 8.95 -0.39 7.86
N LEU A 93 8.84 -0.08 9.15
CA LEU A 93 8.05 -0.82 10.11
C LEU A 93 6.86 0.04 10.54
N VAL A 94 5.69 -0.59 10.63
CA VAL A 94 4.46 0.04 11.09
C VAL A 94 4.16 -0.47 12.49
N GLU A 95 4.03 0.45 13.43
CA GLU A 95 3.49 0.20 14.75
C GLU A 95 2.09 0.81 14.81
N TRP A 96 1.19 0.19 15.58
CA TRP A 96 -0.17 0.69 15.73
C TRP A 96 -0.66 0.49 17.15
N GLN A 97 -1.64 1.29 17.53
CA GLN A 97 -2.46 1.06 18.71
C GLN A 97 -3.91 1.39 18.37
N VAL A 98 -4.81 0.47 18.68
CA VAL A 98 -6.25 0.66 18.47
C VAL A 98 -6.87 1.31 19.71
N PHE A 99 -7.62 2.39 19.50
CA PHE A 99 -8.37 3.12 20.51
C PHE A 99 -9.86 3.08 20.20
N GLY A 100 -10.68 2.84 21.22
CA GLY A 100 -12.11 2.99 21.15
C GLY A 100 -12.90 1.77 21.65
N PRO A 101 -14.22 1.77 21.46
CA PRO A 101 -14.99 2.80 20.74
C PRO A 101 -14.99 4.18 21.43
N LEU A 102 -14.79 5.26 20.67
CA LEU A 102 -14.72 6.65 21.18
C LEU A 102 -15.98 7.44 20.79
N PRO A 103 -16.88 7.76 21.75
CA PRO A 103 -18.07 8.56 21.48
C PRO A 103 -17.69 10.05 21.46
N LEU A 104 -17.08 10.51 20.36
CA LEU A 104 -16.53 11.87 20.28
C LEU A 104 -17.60 12.91 19.92
N MET A 105 -18.52 12.58 19.02
CA MET A 105 -19.51 13.52 18.47
C MET A 105 -20.89 12.89 18.33
N THR A 106 -21.93 13.72 18.27
CA THR A 106 -23.21 13.30 17.70
C THR A 106 -23.14 13.29 16.17
N PHE A 107 -24.07 12.58 15.52
CA PHE A 107 -24.12 12.57 14.05
C PHE A 107 -24.32 13.97 13.45
N GLN A 108 -25.09 14.84 14.12
CA GLN A 108 -25.29 16.22 13.70
C GLN A 108 -23.99 17.04 13.77
N GLN A 109 -23.21 16.87 14.83
CA GLN A 109 -21.90 17.54 14.98
C GLN A 109 -20.91 17.08 13.91
N LYS A 110 -20.91 15.78 13.58
CA LYS A 110 -20.12 15.26 12.46
C LYS A 110 -20.49 15.97 11.15
N GLN A 111 -21.78 16.01 10.81
CA GLN A 111 -22.24 16.64 9.57
C GLN A 111 -21.87 18.13 9.50
N GLN A 112 -21.89 18.84 10.63
CA GLN A 112 -21.45 20.23 10.70
C GLN A 112 -19.94 20.35 10.46
N SER A 113 -19.15 19.50 11.10
CA SER A 113 -17.69 19.47 10.95
C SER A 113 -17.29 19.11 9.52
N ALA A 114 -17.97 18.15 8.89
CA ALA A 114 -17.77 17.76 7.49
C ALA A 114 -18.05 18.91 6.53
N LYS A 115 -19.17 19.62 6.73
CA LYS A 115 -19.52 20.81 5.94
C LYS A 115 -18.50 21.94 6.10
N ALA A 116 -17.87 22.05 7.28
CA ALA A 116 -16.86 23.04 7.58
C ALA A 116 -15.44 22.61 7.17
N GLY A 117 -15.22 21.34 6.82
CA GLY A 117 -13.89 20.78 6.59
C GLY A 117 -13.02 20.69 7.85
N THR A 118 -13.64 20.62 9.04
CA THR A 118 -12.94 20.62 10.34
C THR A 118 -12.91 19.27 11.04
N GLU A 119 -13.43 18.20 10.41
CA GLU A 119 -13.59 16.88 11.03
C GLU A 119 -12.34 16.39 11.76
N ASP A 120 -11.18 16.43 11.09
CA ASP A 120 -9.91 15.98 11.66
C ASP A 120 -9.49 16.76 12.92
N ALA A 121 -9.62 18.09 12.86
CA ALA A 121 -9.29 18.97 13.99
C ALA A 121 -10.25 18.72 15.17
N ASP A 122 -11.54 18.52 14.88
CA ASP A 122 -12.54 18.23 15.90
C ASP A 122 -12.35 16.85 16.53
N TYR A 123 -12.11 15.79 15.75
CA TYR A 123 -11.77 14.47 16.27
C TYR A 123 -10.51 14.51 17.12
N THR A 124 -9.45 15.17 16.65
CA THR A 124 -8.18 15.32 17.39
C THR A 124 -8.41 15.98 18.75
N ARG A 125 -9.10 17.13 18.76
CA ARG A 125 -9.38 17.87 19.99
C ARG A 125 -10.21 17.04 20.98
N LEU A 126 -11.24 16.34 20.49
CA LEU A 126 -12.16 15.56 21.33
C LEU A 126 -11.50 14.28 21.86
N ALA A 127 -10.72 13.58 21.05
CA ALA A 127 -9.98 12.39 21.47
C ALA A 127 -8.93 12.73 22.54
N LYS A 128 -8.17 13.82 22.36
CA LYS A 128 -7.24 14.32 23.39
C LYS A 128 -7.95 14.68 24.69
N ALA A 129 -9.14 15.29 24.61
CA ALA A 129 -9.95 15.59 25.80
C ALA A 129 -10.43 14.33 26.55
N GLN A 130 -10.54 13.19 25.85
CA GLN A 130 -10.81 11.88 26.45
C GLN A 130 -9.53 11.13 26.90
N GLY A 131 -8.36 11.77 26.82
CA GLY A 131 -7.09 11.21 27.30
C GLY A 131 -6.36 10.32 26.30
N VAL A 132 -6.78 10.28 25.02
CA VAL A 132 -6.03 9.56 23.98
C VAL A 132 -4.72 10.30 23.72
N PRO A 133 -3.55 9.65 23.88
CA PRO A 133 -2.24 10.31 23.79
C PRO A 133 -1.79 10.44 22.33
N LEU A 134 -2.57 11.11 21.49
CA LEU A 134 -2.33 11.20 20.04
C LEU A 134 -0.96 11.79 19.68
N ASP A 135 -0.39 12.65 20.54
CA ASP A 135 0.93 13.25 20.33
C ASP A 135 2.10 12.25 20.39
N GLN A 136 1.85 10.99 20.78
CA GLN A 136 2.84 9.91 20.77
C GLN A 136 2.92 9.18 19.41
N PHE A 137 1.99 9.46 18.49
CA PHE A 137 1.89 8.77 17.21
C PHE A 137 2.31 9.67 16.05
N ASP A 138 2.97 9.11 15.04
CA ASP A 138 3.29 9.84 13.80
C ASP A 138 2.02 10.18 13.00
N HIS A 139 1.03 9.29 13.04
CA HIS A 139 -0.17 9.35 12.21
C HIS A 139 -1.42 8.90 12.97
N VAL A 140 -2.59 9.38 12.54
CA VAL A 140 -3.89 8.91 13.04
C VAL A 140 -4.74 8.37 11.90
N MET A 141 -5.37 7.22 12.10
CA MET A 141 -6.43 6.69 11.26
C MET A 141 -7.75 6.78 12.02
N TRP A 142 -8.64 7.64 11.54
CA TRP A 142 -10.00 7.80 12.03
C TRP A 142 -10.92 6.78 11.36
N MET A 143 -11.58 5.97 12.18
CA MET A 143 -12.51 4.94 11.76
C MET A 143 -13.94 5.25 12.22
N PRO A 144 -14.69 6.12 11.51
CA PRO A 144 -16.09 6.39 11.83
C PRO A 144 -16.99 5.18 11.62
N ASP A 145 -17.70 4.79 12.68
CA ASP A 145 -18.75 3.76 12.68
C ASP A 145 -20.15 4.40 12.71
N ASP A 146 -20.55 5.01 11.60
CA ASP A 146 -21.88 5.61 11.43
C ASP A 146 -22.75 4.94 10.35
N GLY A 147 -22.19 3.97 9.63
CA GLY A 147 -22.84 3.25 8.52
C GLY A 147 -23.13 4.10 7.30
N VAL A 148 -22.48 5.26 7.17
CA VAL A 148 -22.52 6.09 5.95
C VAL A 148 -21.13 6.49 5.47
N SER A 149 -20.14 6.53 6.36
CA SER A 149 -18.76 6.83 6.01
C SER A 149 -18.16 5.67 5.22
N THR A 150 -17.60 6.01 4.06
CA THR A 150 -16.71 5.13 3.29
C THR A 150 -15.26 5.57 3.51
N ALA A 151 -14.30 4.98 2.80
CA ALA A 151 -12.95 5.55 2.70
C ALA A 151 -12.89 6.80 1.81
N GLY A 152 -11.83 7.58 2.01
CA GLY A 152 -11.48 8.72 1.18
C GLY A 152 -10.81 9.81 2.00
N THR A 153 -9.48 9.95 1.90
CA THR A 153 -8.81 11.09 2.50
C THR A 153 -9.06 12.40 1.74
N ALA A 154 -9.44 13.45 2.47
CA ALA A 154 -9.34 14.82 1.99
C ALA A 154 -7.86 15.20 1.84
N ALA A 155 -7.46 15.62 0.64
CA ALA A 155 -6.08 15.97 0.33
C ALA A 155 -5.54 17.07 1.28
N GLY A 156 -4.37 16.84 1.88
CA GLY A 156 -3.64 17.84 2.67
C GLY A 156 -3.58 17.62 4.18
N GLN A 157 -4.04 16.48 4.72
CA GLN A 157 -3.96 16.19 6.16
C GLN A 157 -3.09 14.95 6.45
N ASN A 158 -2.38 14.98 7.58
CA ASN A 158 -1.52 13.88 8.06
C ASN A 158 -2.33 12.65 8.54
N ASN A 159 -3.66 12.77 8.60
CA ASN A 159 -4.56 11.78 9.18
C ASN A 159 -5.43 11.12 8.11
N ARG A 160 -5.81 9.85 8.34
CA ARG A 160 -6.51 9.00 7.37
C ARG A 160 -7.93 8.69 7.81
N PHE A 161 -8.86 8.61 6.86
CA PHE A 161 -10.27 8.31 7.13
C PHE A 161 -10.67 7.01 6.43
N VAL A 162 -11.12 6.04 7.23
CA VAL A 162 -11.60 4.74 6.75
C VAL A 162 -12.90 4.41 7.46
N GLY A 163 -14.02 4.32 6.74
CA GLY A 163 -15.28 3.87 7.33
C GLY A 163 -15.11 2.52 8.05
N ALA A 164 -15.52 2.42 9.32
CA ALA A 164 -15.30 1.23 10.13
C ALA A 164 -16.03 -0.03 9.59
N GLN A 165 -17.10 0.17 8.82
CA GLN A 165 -17.86 -0.92 8.18
C GLN A 165 -17.30 -1.36 6.83
N ASP A 166 -16.44 -0.56 6.22
CA ASP A 166 -15.82 -0.86 4.93
C ASP A 166 -14.37 -1.32 5.08
N VAL A 167 -13.83 -1.24 6.30
CA VAL A 167 -12.42 -1.52 6.55
C VAL A 167 -12.07 -2.96 6.19
N ALA A 168 -10.97 -3.07 5.45
CA ALA A 168 -10.26 -4.28 5.10
C ALA A 168 -8.76 -3.95 5.08
N PRO A 169 -7.86 -4.95 5.18
CA PRO A 169 -6.42 -4.73 5.04
C PRO A 169 -6.06 -3.94 3.79
N GLN A 170 -6.68 -4.26 2.65
CA GLN A 170 -6.49 -3.53 1.39
C GLN A 170 -6.81 -2.04 1.54
N LEU A 171 -7.95 -1.71 2.13
CA LEU A 171 -8.41 -0.32 2.25
C LEU A 171 -7.54 0.47 3.23
N ALA A 172 -7.13 -0.14 4.34
CA ALA A 172 -6.18 0.45 5.27
C ALA A 172 -4.83 0.70 4.58
N CYS A 173 -4.30 -0.28 3.83
CA CYS A 173 -3.05 -0.13 3.08
C CYS A 173 -3.14 0.97 2.02
N HIS A 174 -4.26 1.06 1.29
CA HIS A 174 -4.53 2.11 0.32
C HIS A 174 -4.43 3.50 0.96
N GLU A 175 -5.23 3.76 1.99
CA GLU A 175 -5.28 5.08 2.63
C GLU A 175 -3.97 5.43 3.34
N MET A 176 -3.32 4.45 3.98
CA MET A 176 -2.02 4.68 4.63
C MET A 176 -0.90 4.94 3.62
N THR A 177 -0.99 4.40 2.40
CA THR A 177 0.04 4.61 1.36
C THR A 177 0.11 6.07 0.91
N HIS A 178 -1.01 6.80 0.95
CA HIS A 178 -1.02 8.25 0.68
C HIS A 178 -0.09 9.05 1.62
N THR A 179 0.27 8.53 2.80
CA THR A 179 1.22 9.18 3.72
C THR A 179 2.63 9.28 3.15
N PHE A 180 2.95 8.44 2.18
CA PHE A 180 4.25 8.40 1.53
C PHE A 180 4.27 9.18 0.21
N GLY A 181 3.35 10.15 0.04
CA GLY A 181 3.33 11.05 -1.11
C GLY A 181 2.79 10.43 -2.40
N VAL A 182 2.18 9.25 -2.31
CA VAL A 182 1.49 8.60 -3.42
C VAL A 182 0.17 9.32 -3.68
N CYS A 183 -0.07 9.70 -4.94
CA CYS A 183 -1.09 10.65 -5.35
C CYS A 183 -2.50 10.29 -4.87
N SER A 184 -3.27 11.31 -4.44
CA SER A 184 -4.73 11.23 -4.40
C SER A 184 -5.27 11.35 -5.83
N HIS A 185 -5.45 10.22 -6.50
CA HIS A 185 -6.27 9.90 -7.69
C HIS A 185 -6.56 11.01 -8.72
N ALA A 186 -6.35 10.70 -9.99
CA ALA A 186 -6.59 11.64 -11.08
C ALA A 186 -8.04 12.16 -11.15
N ASP A 187 -8.20 13.38 -11.68
CA ASP A 187 -9.48 13.77 -12.25
C ASP A 187 -9.87 12.80 -13.37
N ARG A 188 -11.19 12.64 -13.55
CA ARG A 188 -11.86 11.75 -14.51
C ARG A 188 -11.39 11.90 -15.98
N TYR A 189 -10.53 12.87 -16.32
CA TYR A 189 -10.30 13.28 -17.70
C TYR A 189 -8.88 13.04 -18.24
N THR A 190 -7.90 12.64 -17.41
CA THR A 190 -6.50 12.75 -17.87
C THR A 190 -5.56 11.55 -17.67
N LEU A 191 -5.77 10.59 -16.76
CA LEU A 191 -5.08 9.28 -16.67
C LEU A 191 -5.65 8.56 -15.42
N ASP A 192 -6.50 7.53 -15.57
CA ASP A 192 -7.23 6.92 -14.44
C ASP A 192 -6.40 5.84 -13.72
N ASP A 193 -5.71 6.23 -12.64
CA ASP A 193 -4.92 5.33 -11.79
C ASP A 193 -5.79 4.41 -10.92
N TYR A 194 -7.04 4.78 -10.67
CA TYR A 194 -8.00 3.89 -10.02
C TYR A 194 -8.35 2.66 -10.88
N ALA A 195 -8.14 2.74 -12.19
CA ALA A 195 -8.38 1.62 -13.09
C ALA A 195 -7.25 0.58 -13.11
N ASP A 196 -6.14 0.80 -12.39
CA ASP A 196 -5.03 -0.14 -12.36
C ASP A 196 -5.36 -1.38 -11.49
N PRO A 197 -5.54 -2.57 -12.09
CA PRO A 197 -5.87 -3.77 -11.34
C PRO A 197 -4.65 -4.37 -10.62
N PHE A 198 -3.44 -3.86 -10.87
CA PHE A 198 -2.18 -4.36 -10.31
C PHE A 198 -1.60 -3.46 -9.22
N CYS A 199 -2.30 -2.40 -8.81
CA CYS A 199 -1.86 -1.51 -7.74
C CYS A 199 -2.82 -1.51 -6.55
N MET A 200 -2.28 -1.49 -5.32
CA MET A 200 -3.02 -1.24 -4.08
C MET A 200 -3.84 0.06 -4.13
N MET A 201 -3.38 1.02 -4.92
CA MET A 201 -4.03 2.31 -5.15
C MET A 201 -5.14 2.25 -6.20
N GLY A 202 -5.33 1.11 -6.87
CA GLY A 202 -6.49 0.85 -7.70
C GLY A 202 -7.77 0.82 -6.87
N ARG A 203 -8.92 1.09 -7.50
CA ARG A 203 -10.18 1.16 -6.77
C ARG A 203 -10.65 -0.22 -6.34
N PRO A 204 -11.39 -0.34 -5.21
CA PRO A 204 -12.08 -1.57 -4.84
C PRO A 204 -12.93 -2.12 -6.00
N GLY A 205 -12.88 -3.44 -6.20
CA GLY A 205 -13.57 -4.14 -7.30
C GLY A 205 -12.83 -4.10 -8.65
N VAL A 206 -11.79 -3.28 -8.81
CA VAL A 206 -10.87 -3.32 -9.96
C VAL A 206 -9.53 -3.93 -9.55
N ALA A 207 -8.99 -3.48 -8.42
CA ALA A 207 -7.76 -4.03 -7.86
C ALA A 207 -7.88 -5.55 -7.67
N ARG A 208 -6.88 -6.30 -8.16
CA ARG A 208 -6.79 -7.77 -8.09
C ARG A 208 -6.43 -8.24 -6.68
N THR A 209 -7.38 -7.99 -5.82
CA THR A 209 -7.46 -8.36 -4.42
C THR A 209 -7.88 -9.81 -4.29
N TRP A 210 -7.63 -10.38 -3.12
CA TRP A 210 -8.04 -11.73 -2.78
C TRP A 210 -8.37 -11.79 -1.28
N GLU A 211 -9.22 -12.74 -0.90
CA GLU A 211 -9.68 -12.87 0.49
C GLU A 211 -8.69 -13.73 1.31
N SER A 212 -8.11 -13.12 2.34
CA SER A 212 -7.26 -13.81 3.32
C SER A 212 -8.12 -14.69 4.24
N PRO A 213 -7.88 -16.02 4.30
CA PRO A 213 -8.65 -16.91 5.16
C PRO A 213 -8.53 -16.59 6.65
N THR A 214 -7.43 -15.97 7.08
CA THR A 214 -7.23 -15.59 8.48
C THR A 214 -7.92 -14.28 8.83
N LEU A 215 -8.05 -13.35 7.86
CA LEU A 215 -8.67 -12.04 8.08
C LEU A 215 -10.13 -11.97 7.64
N ALA A 216 -10.62 -12.99 6.93
CA ALA A 216 -12.01 -13.11 6.50
C ALA A 216 -12.97 -12.97 7.69
N TRP A 217 -13.97 -12.12 7.53
CA TRP A 217 -15.01 -11.90 8.54
C TRP A 217 -16.38 -11.84 7.87
N PRO A 218 -17.41 -12.51 8.43
CA PRO A 218 -18.75 -12.45 7.88
C PRO A 218 -19.31 -11.03 7.87
N GLY A 219 -19.77 -10.57 6.71
CA GLY A 219 -20.29 -9.23 6.56
C GLY A 219 -20.83 -8.99 5.16
N ARG A 220 -21.42 -7.81 4.97
CA ARG A 220 -21.80 -7.32 3.64
C ARG A 220 -20.56 -6.94 2.81
N PHE A 221 -19.45 -6.66 3.48
CA PHE A 221 -18.18 -6.26 2.88
C PHE A 221 -17.16 -7.38 3.03
N GLN A 222 -16.24 -7.46 2.07
CA GLN A 222 -15.16 -8.44 2.08
C GLN A 222 -14.02 -7.92 2.98
N HIS A 223 -14.21 -8.02 4.30
CA HIS A 223 -13.27 -7.50 5.31
C HIS A 223 -11.89 -8.16 5.25
N GLY A 224 -11.79 -9.37 4.70
CA GLY A 224 -10.53 -10.10 4.52
C GLY A 224 -9.75 -9.74 3.26
N MET A 225 -10.14 -8.70 2.50
CA MET A 225 -9.49 -8.39 1.22
C MET A 225 -8.08 -7.84 1.41
N VAL A 226 -7.14 -8.46 0.70
CA VAL A 226 -5.71 -8.16 0.71
C VAL A 226 -5.21 -7.96 -0.72
N GLY A 227 -4.16 -7.14 -0.87
CA GLY A 227 -3.48 -6.92 -2.14
C GLY A 227 -4.20 -5.97 -3.08
N PRO A 228 -3.76 -5.85 -4.34
CA PRO A 228 -2.46 -6.29 -4.85
C PRO A 228 -1.31 -5.47 -4.22
N GLY A 229 -0.05 -5.71 -4.61
CA GLY A 229 1.09 -4.90 -4.22
C GLY A 229 1.07 -3.47 -4.80
N LEU A 230 2.15 -2.72 -4.62
CA LEU A 230 2.37 -1.43 -5.29
C LEU A 230 3.14 -1.61 -6.59
N ILE A 231 2.75 -0.83 -7.59
CA ILE A 231 3.49 -0.73 -8.86
C ILE A 231 4.82 0.00 -8.64
N ALA A 232 5.82 -0.32 -9.47
CA ALA A 232 7.17 0.24 -9.35
C ALA A 232 7.22 1.79 -9.34
N PRO A 233 6.41 2.53 -10.13
CA PRO A 233 6.35 3.98 -10.03
C PRO A 233 5.96 4.49 -8.63
N TYR A 234 5.05 3.80 -7.95
CA TYR A 234 4.57 4.21 -6.62
C TYR A 234 5.58 3.83 -5.54
N LEU A 235 6.30 2.72 -5.71
CA LEU A 235 7.47 2.40 -4.87
C LEU A 235 8.57 3.46 -4.98
N PHE A 236 8.77 4.04 -6.17
CA PHE A 236 9.71 5.15 -6.37
C PHE A 236 9.25 6.43 -5.68
N VAL A 237 7.98 6.81 -5.83
CA VAL A 237 7.40 8.01 -5.17
C VAL A 237 7.46 7.90 -3.65
N ALA A 238 7.16 6.72 -3.11
CA ALA A 238 7.27 6.45 -1.67
C ALA A 238 8.72 6.49 -1.15
N GLY A 239 9.72 6.66 -2.03
CA GLY A 239 11.13 6.69 -1.67
C GLY A 239 11.70 5.31 -1.33
N TRP A 240 11.01 4.23 -1.68
CA TRP A 240 11.41 2.86 -1.37
C TRP A 240 12.21 2.20 -2.49
N LEU A 241 11.98 2.62 -3.74
CA LEU A 241 12.72 2.15 -4.90
C LEU A 241 13.85 3.11 -5.28
N ASP A 242 15.07 2.60 -5.39
CA ASP A 242 16.22 3.36 -5.90
C ASP A 242 16.20 3.31 -7.43
N TYR A 243 15.94 4.45 -8.07
CA TYR A 243 15.81 4.52 -9.52
C TYR A 243 17.07 4.05 -10.25
N GLY A 244 18.25 4.53 -9.85
CA GLY A 244 19.50 4.20 -10.51
C GLY A 244 19.94 2.75 -10.31
N ARG A 245 19.57 2.15 -9.17
CA ARG A 245 19.91 0.76 -8.83
C ARG A 245 18.89 -0.27 -9.33
N ASN A 246 17.59 0.04 -9.27
CA ASN A 246 16.52 -0.94 -9.42
C ASN A 246 15.65 -0.75 -10.67
N VAL A 247 15.88 0.32 -11.45
CA VAL A 247 15.17 0.59 -12.70
C VAL A 247 16.16 0.64 -13.85
N THR A 248 15.90 -0.09 -14.93
CA THR A 248 16.65 0.05 -16.18
C THR A 248 16.02 1.18 -16.99
N HIS A 249 16.75 2.28 -17.20
CA HIS A 249 16.24 3.47 -17.87
C HIS A 249 16.79 3.61 -19.29
N PHE A 250 15.91 3.86 -20.25
CA PHE A 250 16.26 4.29 -21.60
C PHE A 250 15.81 5.74 -21.83
N GLN A 251 16.74 6.61 -22.22
CA GLN A 251 16.34 7.83 -22.91
C GLN A 251 15.75 7.45 -24.26
N VAL A 252 14.82 8.27 -24.75
CA VAL A 252 14.17 8.03 -26.05
C VAL A 252 15.19 7.92 -27.18
N ALA A 253 16.23 8.76 -27.17
CA ALA A 253 17.29 8.75 -28.17
C ALA A 253 18.12 7.45 -28.17
N ASP A 254 18.27 6.82 -27.01
CA ASP A 254 19.16 5.66 -26.82
C ASP A 254 18.43 4.33 -27.05
N LEU A 255 17.10 4.36 -27.21
CA LEU A 255 16.29 3.15 -27.35
C LEU A 255 16.57 2.40 -28.66
N ALA A 256 16.88 3.13 -29.74
CA ALA A 256 17.25 2.53 -31.02
C ALA A 256 18.59 1.79 -30.94
N ASP A 257 19.56 2.34 -30.21
CA ASP A 257 20.87 1.71 -29.99
C ASP A 257 20.80 0.48 -29.08
N ALA A 258 19.73 0.38 -28.28
CA ALA A 258 19.49 -0.77 -27.42
C ALA A 258 18.89 -1.98 -28.16
N VAL A 259 18.50 -1.85 -29.43
CA VAL A 259 17.90 -2.95 -30.21
C VAL A 259 18.84 -4.16 -30.25
N GLY A 260 18.29 -5.33 -29.93
CA GLY A 260 19.04 -6.59 -29.81
C GLY A 260 19.71 -6.82 -28.45
N LEU A 261 19.75 -5.82 -27.56
CA LEU A 261 20.26 -5.99 -26.20
C LEU A 261 19.19 -6.58 -25.27
N SER A 262 19.63 -7.43 -24.35
CA SER A 262 18.77 -8.10 -23.37
C SER A 262 19.00 -7.59 -21.96
N TYR A 263 17.92 -7.44 -21.21
CA TYR A 263 17.93 -6.92 -19.85
C TYR A 263 17.14 -7.86 -18.92
N PRO A 264 17.69 -8.18 -17.73
CA PRO A 264 16.95 -8.91 -16.72
C PRO A 264 15.88 -8.00 -16.09
N LEU A 265 14.71 -8.58 -15.84
CA LEU A 265 13.61 -7.95 -15.12
C LEU A 265 13.09 -8.94 -14.08
N SER A 266 13.46 -8.70 -12.83
CA SER A 266 13.02 -9.48 -11.68
C SER A 266 11.59 -9.10 -11.29
N CYS A 267 10.85 -10.05 -10.70
CA CYS A 267 9.47 -9.85 -10.25
C CYS A 267 9.36 -8.68 -9.26
N ASN A 268 8.44 -7.74 -9.51
CA ASN A 268 8.04 -6.73 -8.54
C ASN A 268 7.12 -7.38 -7.51
N ALA A 269 7.70 -7.76 -6.37
CA ALA A 269 6.99 -8.21 -5.17
C ALA A 269 7.11 -7.17 -4.02
N GLY A 270 7.27 -5.89 -4.37
CA GLY A 270 7.71 -4.82 -3.46
C GLY A 270 9.17 -4.40 -3.72
N ALA A 271 9.58 -3.29 -3.11
CA ALA A 271 10.90 -2.73 -3.34
C ALA A 271 11.99 -3.75 -2.94
N PRO A 272 13.09 -3.86 -3.72
CA PRO A 272 14.22 -4.69 -3.33
C PRO A 272 14.79 -4.30 -1.95
N PRO A 273 15.29 -5.27 -1.17
CA PRO A 273 16.02 -4.98 0.06
C PRO A 273 17.16 -3.98 -0.18
N ILE A 274 17.55 -3.28 0.87
CA ILE A 274 18.57 -2.23 0.73
C ILE A 274 19.90 -2.83 0.26
N GLY A 275 20.44 -2.27 -0.82
CA GLY A 275 21.69 -2.73 -1.43
C GLY A 275 21.49 -3.82 -2.49
N ASP A 276 20.29 -4.38 -2.62
CA ASP A 276 19.96 -5.30 -3.71
C ASP A 276 19.90 -4.56 -5.04
N GLY A 277 20.66 -5.06 -6.02
CA GLY A 277 20.81 -4.52 -7.37
C GLY A 277 19.79 -5.02 -8.39
N ARG A 278 18.86 -5.90 -8.00
CA ARG A 278 17.87 -6.45 -8.93
C ARG A 278 17.03 -5.35 -9.58
N ARG A 279 16.78 -5.50 -10.88
CA ARG A 279 15.98 -4.57 -11.68
C ARG A 279 14.54 -5.04 -11.70
N ILE A 280 13.61 -4.26 -11.13
CA ILE A 280 12.19 -4.63 -11.07
C ILE A 280 11.30 -3.85 -12.05
N ALA A 281 11.89 -2.87 -12.74
CA ALA A 281 11.22 -2.12 -13.77
C ALA A 281 12.18 -1.73 -14.91
N ILE A 282 11.64 -1.66 -16.11
CA ILE A 282 12.23 -0.95 -17.24
C ILE A 282 11.41 0.30 -17.49
N THR A 283 12.06 1.41 -17.81
CA THR A 283 11.36 2.64 -18.19
C THR A 283 11.97 3.28 -19.43
N VAL A 284 11.11 3.89 -20.23
CA VAL A 284 11.45 4.63 -21.45
C VAL A 284 10.86 6.02 -21.35
N GLY A 285 11.71 7.02 -21.55
CA GLY A 285 11.32 8.43 -21.58
C GLY A 285 12.42 9.34 -21.05
N GLU A 286 12.11 10.62 -20.90
CA GLU A 286 13.02 11.55 -20.27
C GLU A 286 13.13 11.26 -18.77
N LEU A 287 14.32 11.42 -18.18
CA LEU A 287 14.49 11.28 -16.72
C LEU A 287 13.55 12.25 -15.98
N PRO A 288 13.05 11.87 -14.79
CA PRO A 288 12.22 12.74 -13.96
C PRO A 288 13.10 13.86 -13.37
N ARG A 289 13.43 14.88 -14.18
CA ARG A 289 14.32 15.98 -13.78
C ARG A 289 13.57 17.26 -13.37
N ARG A 290 12.25 17.34 -13.59
CA ARG A 290 11.33 18.45 -13.24
C ARG A 290 9.87 18.05 -13.50
N PRO A 291 8.89 18.83 -13.00
CA PRO A 291 7.56 18.97 -13.61
C PRO A 291 7.57 18.83 -15.13
N MET A 292 7.19 17.70 -15.70
CA MET A 292 7.13 17.56 -17.16
C MET A 292 5.86 16.86 -17.60
N ASP A 293 5.26 17.43 -18.65
CA ASP A 293 4.07 16.90 -19.34
C ASP A 293 4.35 15.59 -20.10
N ASN A 294 5.60 15.12 -20.10
CA ASN A 294 6.02 13.94 -20.84
C ASN A 294 5.81 12.67 -20.01
N ALA A 295 4.85 11.85 -20.44
CA ALA A 295 4.61 10.56 -19.84
C ALA A 295 5.74 9.56 -20.16
N GLN A 296 6.31 8.94 -19.14
CA GLN A 296 7.20 7.79 -19.29
C GLN A 296 6.38 6.52 -19.48
N ILE A 297 6.95 5.53 -20.16
CA ILE A 297 6.43 4.16 -20.13
C ILE A 297 7.23 3.37 -19.10
N TRP A 298 6.53 2.64 -18.26
CA TRP A 298 7.12 1.72 -17.27
C TRP A 298 6.62 0.32 -17.53
N VAL A 299 7.53 -0.65 -17.52
CA VAL A 299 7.21 -2.07 -17.66
C VAL A 299 7.74 -2.79 -16.43
N GLU A 300 6.87 -3.54 -15.76
CA GLU A 300 7.21 -4.35 -14.60
C GLU A 300 6.72 -5.80 -14.78
N TYR A 301 7.43 -6.74 -14.20
CA TYR A 301 7.04 -8.16 -14.19
C TYR A 301 6.33 -8.47 -12.87
N ARG A 302 5.11 -9.03 -12.94
CA ARG A 302 4.26 -9.36 -11.78
C ARG A 302 3.89 -10.84 -11.79
N ARG A 303 3.78 -11.46 -10.62
CA ARG A 303 3.42 -12.88 -10.44
C ARG A 303 2.28 -13.05 -9.44
N PRO A 304 1.47 -14.12 -9.54
CA PRO A 304 0.39 -14.39 -8.61
C PRO A 304 0.87 -14.94 -7.25
N GLU A 305 1.70 -14.19 -6.55
CA GLU A 305 2.29 -14.57 -5.27
C GLU A 305 2.26 -13.42 -4.26
N GLY A 306 2.40 -13.73 -2.97
CA GLY A 306 2.36 -12.73 -1.90
C GLY A 306 1.10 -11.85 -1.97
N PHE A 307 1.29 -10.54 -1.94
CA PHE A 307 0.19 -9.58 -2.07
C PHE A 307 -0.48 -9.61 -3.44
N ASP A 308 0.19 -10.11 -4.48
CA ASP A 308 -0.32 -10.20 -5.85
C ASP A 308 -1.04 -11.52 -6.15
N ARG A 309 -1.30 -12.36 -5.15
CA ARG A 309 -2.00 -13.64 -5.31
C ARG A 309 -3.34 -13.51 -6.06
N GLY A 310 -4.04 -12.40 -5.89
CA GLY A 310 -5.30 -12.12 -6.60
C GLY A 310 -5.16 -12.03 -8.12
N ILE A 311 -3.94 -11.92 -8.67
CA ILE A 311 -3.70 -11.98 -10.11
C ILE A 311 -4.15 -13.31 -10.72
N ALA A 312 -3.99 -14.43 -9.99
CA ALA A 312 -4.40 -15.76 -10.47
C ALA A 312 -5.91 -16.02 -10.39
N ALA A 313 -6.67 -15.15 -9.73
CA ALA A 313 -8.12 -15.26 -9.63
C ALA A 313 -8.72 -13.86 -9.40
N PRO A 314 -8.73 -13.01 -10.45
CA PRO A 314 -9.19 -11.63 -10.29
C PRO A 314 -10.68 -11.59 -9.91
N PRO A 315 -11.13 -10.54 -9.20
CA PRO A 315 -12.54 -10.36 -8.88
C PRO A 315 -13.42 -10.45 -10.14
N GLY A 316 -14.32 -11.44 -10.19
CA GLY A 316 -15.34 -11.56 -11.24
C GLY A 316 -14.95 -12.31 -12.52
N GLY A 317 -13.80 -13.01 -12.59
CA GLY A 317 -13.44 -13.74 -13.81
C GLY A 317 -12.28 -14.72 -13.72
N ALA A 318 -12.03 -15.42 -14.82
CA ALA A 318 -10.88 -16.30 -14.97
C ALA A 318 -9.58 -15.49 -15.09
N ALA A 319 -8.46 -16.09 -14.65
CA ALA A 319 -7.14 -15.49 -14.82
C ALA A 319 -6.80 -15.30 -16.32
N ASP A 320 -6.33 -14.11 -16.66
CA ASP A 320 -5.80 -13.75 -17.98
C ASP A 320 -4.26 -13.73 -18.01
N LEU A 321 -3.61 -13.98 -16.87
CA LEU A 321 -2.16 -14.18 -16.74
C LEU A 321 -1.86 -15.61 -16.26
N PRO A 322 -0.80 -16.25 -16.80
CA PRO A 322 -0.38 -17.59 -16.37
C PRO A 322 0.22 -17.58 -14.95
N ALA A 323 0.49 -18.76 -14.40
CA ALA A 323 1.17 -18.91 -13.10
C ALA A 323 2.60 -18.33 -13.10
N SER A 324 3.25 -18.27 -14.26
CA SER A 324 4.52 -17.55 -14.46
C SER A 324 4.35 -16.03 -14.39
N GLY A 325 3.13 -15.50 -14.38
CA GLY A 325 2.85 -14.07 -14.27
C GLY A 325 2.81 -13.34 -15.62
N GLY A 326 2.98 -12.02 -15.58
CA GLY A 326 2.87 -11.17 -16.75
C GLY A 326 3.66 -9.86 -16.62
N LEU A 327 3.93 -9.25 -17.77
CA LEU A 327 4.50 -7.91 -17.84
C LEU A 327 3.37 -6.90 -17.93
N VAL A 328 3.35 -5.94 -17.01
CA VAL A 328 2.38 -4.86 -16.94
C VAL A 328 3.02 -3.58 -17.44
N VAL A 329 2.36 -2.92 -18.39
CA VAL A 329 2.81 -1.68 -19.03
C VAL A 329 1.99 -0.53 -18.47
N HIS A 330 2.69 0.47 -17.94
CA HIS A 330 2.12 1.66 -17.35
C HIS A 330 2.56 2.89 -18.13
N ARG A 331 1.64 3.82 -18.32
CA ARG A 331 1.95 5.20 -18.73
C ARG A 331 1.97 6.06 -17.48
N VAL A 332 3.11 6.72 -17.23
CA VAL A 332 3.39 7.43 -15.99
C VAL A 332 3.68 8.90 -16.27
N GLY A 333 2.85 9.81 -15.74
CA GLY A 333 3.09 11.26 -15.78
C GLY A 333 3.59 11.78 -14.43
N PHE A 334 4.51 12.76 -14.45
CA PHE A 334 5.01 13.45 -13.26
C PHE A 334 4.58 14.92 -13.31
N GLY A 335 3.47 15.25 -12.66
CA GLY A 335 2.86 16.59 -12.63
C GLY A 335 3.74 17.68 -11.99
N SER A 336 3.27 18.93 -12.12
CA SER A 336 4.13 20.11 -12.03
C SER A 336 4.17 20.89 -10.71
N ALA A 337 3.30 20.60 -9.76
CA ALA A 337 3.18 21.40 -8.53
C ALA A 337 3.79 20.70 -7.31
N ARG A 338 4.37 21.49 -6.41
CA ARG A 338 4.85 21.12 -5.06
C ARG A 338 3.72 20.69 -4.10
N CYS A 339 2.75 19.93 -4.59
CA CYS A 339 1.77 19.23 -3.80
C CYS A 339 1.98 17.74 -4.02
N GLN A 340 1.72 16.94 -3.00
CA GLN A 340 2.00 15.51 -2.86
C GLN A 340 1.18 14.60 -3.83
N ASN A 341 0.76 15.10 -5.00
CA ASN A 341 -0.31 14.56 -5.85
C ASN A 341 -0.01 14.61 -7.36
N ALA A 342 1.24 14.38 -7.76
CA ALA A 342 1.64 14.65 -9.14
C ALA A 342 2.01 13.39 -9.96
N LEU A 343 2.35 12.26 -9.34
CA LEU A 343 2.60 11.05 -10.11
C LEU A 343 1.25 10.39 -10.44
N ARG A 344 0.99 10.19 -11.73
CA ARG A 344 -0.17 9.48 -12.26
C ARG A 344 0.33 8.30 -13.05
N ALA A 345 -0.07 7.09 -12.67
CA ALA A 345 0.25 5.89 -13.41
C ALA A 345 -1.03 5.21 -13.85
N ALA A 346 -1.20 5.01 -15.16
CA ALA A 346 -2.31 4.23 -15.68
C ALA A 346 -1.76 3.01 -16.40
N VAL A 347 -2.33 1.85 -16.08
CA VAL A 347 -2.08 0.63 -16.86
C VAL A 347 -2.57 0.85 -18.29
N THR A 348 -1.74 0.53 -19.27
CA THR A 348 -2.10 0.61 -20.70
C THR A 348 -2.36 -0.77 -21.29
N SER A 349 -1.62 -1.78 -20.83
CA SER A 349 -1.76 -3.17 -21.26
C SER A 349 -1.00 -4.09 -20.32
N TRP A 350 -1.35 -5.36 -20.29
CA TRP A 350 -0.54 -6.41 -19.68
C TRP A 350 -0.47 -7.63 -20.61
N HIS A 351 0.60 -8.39 -20.48
CA HIS A 351 0.91 -9.49 -21.39
C HIS A 351 1.47 -10.69 -20.60
N PRO A 352 1.18 -11.92 -21.01
CA PRO A 352 1.70 -13.10 -20.31
C PRO A 352 3.22 -13.17 -20.41
N ALA A 353 3.89 -13.58 -19.32
CA ALA A 353 5.34 -13.81 -19.32
C ALA A 353 5.65 -15.15 -19.99
N VAL A 354 5.70 -15.15 -21.33
CA VAL A 354 5.97 -16.33 -22.17
C VAL A 354 7.01 -15.96 -23.22
N VAL A 355 7.95 -16.86 -23.50
CA VAL A 355 9.00 -16.65 -24.51
C VAL A 355 8.39 -16.34 -25.88
N GLY A 356 8.90 -15.29 -26.53
CA GLY A 356 8.40 -14.78 -27.79
C GLY A 356 7.32 -13.70 -27.65
N GLN A 357 6.73 -13.51 -26.46
CA GLN A 357 5.73 -12.47 -26.23
C GLN A 357 6.34 -11.09 -26.50
N THR A 358 5.66 -10.31 -27.34
CA THR A 358 6.00 -8.92 -27.62
C THR A 358 5.18 -7.99 -26.74
N ILE A 359 5.86 -7.04 -26.14
CA ILE A 359 5.33 -6.02 -25.24
C ILE A 359 5.47 -4.67 -25.94
N PRO A 360 4.37 -4.00 -26.28
CA PRO A 360 4.41 -2.69 -26.90
C PRO A 360 4.98 -1.66 -25.92
N LEU A 361 5.70 -0.68 -26.47
CA LEU A 361 6.09 0.54 -25.77
C LEU A 361 5.28 1.70 -26.39
N PRO A 362 4.09 2.03 -25.87
CA PRO A 362 3.19 2.99 -26.50
C PRO A 362 3.87 4.34 -26.73
N GLY A 363 3.79 4.86 -27.96
CA GLY A 363 4.46 6.10 -28.37
C GLY A 363 5.88 5.93 -28.88
N TYR A 364 6.41 4.70 -28.89
CA TYR A 364 7.75 4.37 -29.39
C TYR A 364 7.68 3.35 -30.53
N GLY A 365 8.67 3.39 -31.43
CA GLY A 365 8.76 2.46 -32.57
C GLY A 365 9.29 1.08 -32.20
N GLN A 366 9.98 0.98 -31.05
CA GLN A 366 10.54 -0.25 -30.51
C GLN A 366 9.55 -0.99 -29.61
N THR A 367 9.81 -2.27 -29.38
CA THR A 367 9.07 -3.12 -28.44
C THR A 367 10.04 -3.85 -27.51
N LEU A 368 9.51 -4.48 -26.45
CA LEU A 368 10.27 -5.48 -25.70
C LEU A 368 9.78 -6.86 -26.09
N GLN A 369 10.68 -7.82 -26.24
CA GLN A 369 10.32 -9.23 -26.44
C GLN A 369 10.84 -10.08 -25.29
N VAL A 370 9.98 -10.89 -24.68
CA VAL A 370 10.39 -11.86 -23.67
C VAL A 370 11.23 -12.95 -24.35
N THR A 371 12.48 -13.12 -23.93
CA THR A 371 13.40 -14.11 -24.50
C THR A 371 13.65 -15.30 -23.58
N SER A 372 13.48 -15.12 -22.27
CA SER A 372 13.44 -16.23 -21.31
C SER A 372 12.56 -15.90 -20.11
N VAL A 373 12.10 -16.95 -19.42
CA VAL A 373 11.34 -16.88 -18.17
C VAL A 373 11.99 -17.89 -17.22
N ASP A 374 12.51 -17.42 -16.09
CA ASP A 374 13.09 -18.24 -15.03
C ASP A 374 12.17 -18.19 -13.81
N ASP A 375 11.30 -19.19 -13.69
CA ASP A 375 10.34 -19.28 -12.59
C ASP A 375 11.02 -19.45 -11.22
N ALA A 376 12.19 -20.09 -11.17
CA ALA A 376 12.90 -20.34 -9.91
C ALA A 376 13.53 -19.05 -9.38
N ARG A 377 14.13 -18.25 -10.26
CA ARG A 377 14.69 -16.93 -9.92
C ARG A 377 13.65 -15.82 -9.89
N ARG A 378 12.44 -16.08 -10.40
CA ARG A 378 11.36 -15.10 -10.55
C ARG A 378 11.81 -13.93 -11.41
N GLU A 379 12.41 -14.24 -12.55
CA GLU A 379 13.00 -13.26 -13.47
C GLU A 379 12.62 -13.57 -14.92
N VAL A 380 12.44 -12.51 -15.71
CA VAL A 380 12.32 -12.62 -17.17
C VAL A 380 13.47 -11.87 -17.82
N MET A 381 13.96 -12.39 -18.94
CA MET A 381 14.85 -11.63 -19.82
C MET A 381 14.01 -11.01 -20.93
N VAL A 382 14.20 -9.70 -21.16
CA VAL A 382 13.55 -8.99 -22.25
C VAL A 382 14.58 -8.37 -23.18
N THR A 383 14.33 -8.44 -24.48
CA THR A 383 15.18 -7.87 -25.53
C THR A 383 14.47 -6.72 -26.21
N VAL A 384 15.16 -5.60 -26.43
CA VAL A 384 14.61 -4.48 -27.21
C VAL A 384 14.57 -4.88 -28.69
N ARG A 385 13.45 -4.65 -29.35
CA ARG A 385 13.19 -5.02 -30.76
C ARG A 385 12.78 -3.83 -31.59
#